data_AF-Q67BU6-F1
#
_entry.id   AF-Q67BU6-F1
#
_cell.length_a   1.000
_cell.length_b   1.000
_cell.length_c   1.000
_cell.angle_alpha   90.00
_cell.angle_beta   90.00
_cell.angle_gamma   90.00
#
_symmetry.space_group_name_H-M   'P 1'
#
loop_
_entity.id
_entity.type
_entity.pdbx_description
1 polymer ?
#
loop_
_entity_poly.entity_id
_entity_poly.type
_entity_poly.pdbx_seq_one_letter_code
_entity_poly.pdbx_strand_id
1 'polypeptide(L)'
;THWKHGGIVGVFGYGGGVIGRYCDQPQMFPGVAHFHTVRVAQPAGKFYSTEYLRQLTNLWDFRGSGITNMHGSTGDIVLIGTTTPQLEEIFYEMSHNMDQDLGGSGSNLRTPADCIGQARCEYACYDTKALCHDLTIEYQMSFIAAIPSNSIQLTMSTALLTSCRRLSFRLKHSGSSN
;
A
#
# COMPACT_ATOMS: atom_id res chain seq x y z
N THR A 1 10.99 -19.05 -10.87
CA THR A 1 11.01 -17.58 -10.72
C THR A 1 12.45 -17.12 -10.76
N HIS A 2 12.76 -15.99 -11.40
CA HIS A 2 14.12 -15.42 -11.55
C HIS A 2 14.42 -14.28 -10.57
N TRP A 3 13.79 -14.36 -9.40
CA TRP A 3 13.97 -13.42 -8.31
C TRP A 3 14.59 -14.16 -7.14
N LYS A 4 15.62 -13.59 -6.53
CA LYS A 4 16.20 -14.10 -5.28
C LYS A 4 15.17 -14.08 -4.16
N HIS A 5 15.43 -14.88 -3.14
CA HIS A 5 14.60 -14.91 -1.94
C HIS A 5 14.75 -13.60 -1.16
N GLY A 6 13.61 -12.95 -0.91
CA GLY A 6 13.51 -11.78 -0.04
C GLY A 6 14.32 -10.55 -0.50
N GLY A 7 14.53 -9.67 0.48
CA GLY A 7 15.23 -8.41 0.36
C GLY A 7 14.73 -7.43 1.42
N ILE A 8 15.63 -7.02 2.33
CA ILE A 8 15.29 -6.07 3.40
C ILE A 8 15.82 -4.71 2.97
N VAL A 9 14.90 -3.81 2.64
CA VAL A 9 15.14 -2.42 2.30
C VAL A 9 13.94 -1.62 2.80
N GLY A 10 14.14 -0.33 3.05
CA GLY A 10 13.10 0.55 3.57
C GLY A 10 13.59 2.00 3.60
N VAL A 11 12.81 2.84 4.28
CA VAL A 11 13.14 4.23 4.54
C VAL A 11 13.27 4.45 6.05
N PHE A 12 14.10 5.39 6.47
CA PHE A 12 14.32 5.67 7.88
C PHE A 12 13.01 6.08 8.58
N GLY A 13 12.82 5.57 9.80
CA GLY A 13 11.58 5.75 10.57
C GLY A 13 10.48 4.72 10.27
N TYR A 14 10.61 3.93 9.18
CA TYR A 14 9.61 2.95 8.78
C TYR A 14 10.21 1.53 8.77
N GLY A 15 9.53 0.60 9.43
CA GLY A 15 9.83 -0.84 9.42
C GLY A 15 9.14 -1.60 8.28
N GLY A 16 8.44 -0.91 7.38
CA GLY A 16 7.68 -1.47 6.28
C GLY A 16 7.40 -0.46 5.16
N GLY A 17 6.60 -0.86 4.17
CA GLY A 17 6.22 -0.04 3.01
C GLY A 17 7.01 -0.33 1.73
N VAL A 18 8.18 -0.96 1.85
CA VAL A 18 9.02 -1.36 0.70
C VAL A 18 9.28 -2.86 0.71
N ILE A 19 9.15 -3.51 -0.44
CA ILE A 19 9.45 -4.93 -0.64
C ILE A 19 10.72 -5.03 -1.48
N GLY A 20 11.81 -5.47 -0.85
CA GLY A 20 13.07 -5.72 -1.53
C GLY A 20 12.98 -6.92 -2.47
N ARG A 21 13.49 -6.74 -3.68
CA ARG A 21 13.54 -7.72 -4.76
C ARG A 21 14.83 -7.54 -5.54
N TYR A 22 15.50 -8.66 -5.82
CA TYR A 22 16.76 -8.72 -6.54
C TYR A 22 16.71 -9.82 -7.60
N CYS A 23 17.21 -9.53 -8.80
CA CYS A 23 17.33 -10.52 -9.88
C CYS A 23 18.39 -11.60 -9.52
N ASP A 24 18.14 -12.85 -9.91
CA ASP A 24 19.11 -13.95 -9.74
C ASP A 24 20.25 -13.93 -10.77
N GLN A 25 20.09 -13.18 -11.88
CA GLN A 25 21.07 -13.03 -12.97
C GLN A 25 21.41 -11.55 -13.25
N PRO A 26 22.02 -10.82 -12.31
CA PRO A 26 22.28 -9.39 -12.44
C PRO A 26 23.26 -9.02 -13.57
N GLN A 27 24.13 -9.95 -13.99
CA GLN A 27 25.04 -9.72 -15.12
C GLN A 27 24.31 -9.75 -16.47
N MET A 28 23.29 -10.60 -16.60
CA MET A 28 22.49 -10.71 -17.82
C MET A 28 21.42 -9.61 -17.89
N PHE A 29 20.84 -9.24 -16.73
CA PHE A 29 19.79 -8.24 -16.63
C PHE A 29 20.14 -7.14 -15.60
N PRO A 30 21.14 -6.29 -15.89
CA PRO A 30 21.61 -5.29 -14.93
C PRO A 30 20.54 -4.25 -14.56
N GLY A 31 19.62 -3.93 -15.47
CA GLY A 31 18.54 -2.96 -15.24
C GLY A 31 17.52 -3.38 -14.17
N VAL A 32 17.48 -4.67 -13.80
CA VAL A 32 16.60 -5.19 -12.74
C VAL A 32 17.37 -5.91 -11.64
N ALA A 33 18.69 -5.65 -11.53
CA ALA A 33 19.50 -6.17 -10.44
C ALA A 33 18.89 -5.80 -9.07
N HIS A 34 18.40 -4.57 -8.95
CA HIS A 34 17.51 -4.11 -7.88
C HIS A 34 16.15 -3.76 -8.52
N PHE A 35 15.07 -4.29 -7.98
CA PHE A 35 13.73 -4.07 -8.54
C PHE A 35 12.67 -4.00 -7.44
N HIS A 36 12.88 -3.08 -6.51
CA HIS A 36 12.09 -2.97 -5.28
C HIS A 36 10.67 -2.45 -5.56
N THR A 37 9.71 -2.92 -4.79
CA THR A 37 8.32 -2.43 -4.86
C THR A 37 8.05 -1.48 -3.71
N VAL A 38 7.51 -0.29 -4.01
CA VAL A 38 7.06 0.68 -3.02
C VAL A 38 5.53 0.64 -2.95
N ARG A 39 4.98 0.49 -1.74
CA ARG A 39 3.54 0.60 -1.49
C ARG A 39 3.21 2.01 -1.06
N VAL A 40 2.27 2.64 -1.74
CA VAL A 40 1.81 4.00 -1.47
C VAL A 40 0.36 3.94 -0.98
N ALA A 41 0.07 4.61 0.13
CA ALA A 41 -1.25 4.56 0.77
C ALA A 41 -2.32 5.18 -0.13
N GLN A 42 -3.38 4.44 -0.47
CA GLN A 42 -4.43 4.96 -1.33
C GLN A 42 -5.46 5.80 -0.55
N PRO A 43 -6.09 6.81 -1.17
CA PRO A 43 -7.27 7.46 -0.58
C PRO A 43 -8.43 6.47 -0.43
N ALA A 44 -9.22 6.63 0.63
CA ALA A 44 -10.42 5.83 0.88
C ALA A 44 -11.39 5.87 -0.31
N GLY A 45 -11.87 4.72 -0.74
CA GLY A 45 -12.72 4.53 -1.92
C GLY A 45 -12.00 4.71 -3.27
N LYS A 46 -10.67 4.92 -3.28
CA LYS A 46 -9.84 5.02 -4.51
C LYS A 46 -10.31 6.09 -5.50
N PHE A 47 -10.73 7.25 -4.98
CA PHE A 47 -11.06 8.41 -5.80
C PHE A 47 -9.81 9.26 -5.99
N TYR A 48 -9.54 9.67 -7.24
CA TYR A 48 -8.35 10.44 -7.60
C TYR A 48 -8.72 11.66 -8.44
N SER A 49 -7.96 12.74 -8.25
CA SER A 49 -7.87 13.80 -9.26
C SER A 49 -6.85 13.40 -10.33
N THR A 50 -7.04 13.89 -11.56
CA THR A 50 -6.04 13.66 -12.63
C THR A 50 -4.72 14.40 -12.34
N GLU A 51 -4.76 15.47 -11.56
CA GLU A 51 -3.58 16.21 -11.11
C GLU A 51 -2.68 15.35 -10.23
N TYR A 52 -3.24 14.74 -9.18
CA TYR A 52 -2.50 13.84 -8.29
C TYR A 52 -1.90 12.65 -9.05
N LEU A 53 -2.69 12.01 -9.93
CA LEU A 53 -2.18 10.88 -10.71
C LEU A 53 -1.03 11.29 -11.63
N ARG A 54 -1.08 12.47 -12.24
CA ARG A 54 0.03 12.99 -13.07
C ARG A 54 1.28 13.29 -12.23
N GLN A 55 1.12 13.88 -11.05
CA GLN A 55 2.25 14.11 -10.14
C GLN A 55 2.91 12.77 -9.76
N LEU A 56 2.11 11.77 -9.40
CA LEU A 56 2.60 10.45 -9.04
C LEU A 56 3.30 9.74 -10.21
N THR A 57 2.74 9.79 -11.42
CA THR A 57 3.38 9.19 -12.60
C THR A 57 4.68 9.92 -12.97
N ASN A 58 4.71 11.25 -12.88
CA ASN A 58 5.93 12.01 -13.18
C ASN A 58 7.07 11.67 -12.20
N LEU A 59 6.75 11.56 -10.90
CA LEU A 59 7.70 11.10 -9.89
C LEU A 59 8.20 9.69 -10.22
N TRP A 60 7.28 8.78 -10.54
CA TRP A 60 7.62 7.39 -10.77
C TRP A 60 8.38 7.14 -12.08
N ASP A 61 8.10 7.92 -13.12
CA ASP A 61 8.86 7.90 -14.38
C ASP A 61 10.29 8.40 -14.17
N PHE A 62 10.49 9.37 -13.27
CA PHE A 62 11.81 9.91 -12.97
C PHE A 62 12.67 9.02 -12.06
N ARG A 63 12.06 8.40 -11.03
CA ARG A 63 12.78 7.69 -9.94
C ARG A 63 12.55 6.18 -9.90
N GLY A 64 11.67 5.66 -10.76
CA GLY A 64 11.28 4.25 -10.81
C GLY A 64 11.35 3.70 -12.21
N SER A 65 10.57 2.63 -12.45
CA SER A 65 10.52 1.94 -13.74
C SER A 65 9.40 2.44 -14.66
N GLY A 66 8.50 3.30 -14.17
CA GLY A 66 7.23 3.64 -14.83
C GLY A 66 6.13 2.56 -14.73
N ILE A 67 6.44 1.36 -14.18
CA ILE A 67 5.47 0.26 -14.07
C ILE A 67 4.74 0.33 -12.73
N THR A 68 3.41 0.18 -12.75
CA THR A 68 2.56 0.21 -11.54
C THR A 68 1.49 -0.88 -11.54
N ASN A 69 1.01 -1.26 -10.36
CA ASN A 69 -0.31 -1.89 -10.20
C ASN A 69 -1.27 -0.89 -9.56
N MET A 70 -2.43 -0.68 -10.19
CA MET A 70 -3.54 0.15 -9.70
C MET A 70 -4.76 -0.76 -9.48
N HIS A 71 -4.87 -1.48 -8.36
CA HIS A 71 -4.11 -1.41 -7.10
C HIS A 71 -3.57 -2.79 -6.70
N GLY A 72 -2.75 -2.83 -5.64
CA GLY A 72 -2.46 -4.06 -4.92
C GLY A 72 -3.73 -4.66 -4.30
N SER A 73 -3.74 -5.96 -4.05
CA SER A 73 -4.93 -6.67 -3.51
C SER A 73 -5.37 -6.17 -2.13
N THR A 74 -4.45 -5.63 -1.34
CA THR A 74 -4.75 -4.98 -0.06
C THR A 74 -5.47 -3.65 -0.25
N GLY A 75 -5.08 -2.86 -1.26
CA GLY A 75 -5.60 -1.52 -1.50
C GLY A 75 -4.56 -0.53 -2.02
N ASP A 76 -3.28 -0.75 -1.71
CA ASP A 76 -2.17 0.19 -1.99
C ASP A 76 -1.99 0.48 -3.47
N ILE A 77 -1.54 1.69 -3.80
CA ILE A 77 -0.90 1.93 -5.10
C ILE A 77 0.47 1.24 -5.05
N VAL A 78 0.80 0.49 -6.10
CA VAL A 78 2.04 -0.29 -6.13
C VAL A 78 2.95 0.25 -7.21
N LEU A 79 4.06 0.86 -6.80
CA LEU A 79 5.12 1.32 -7.68
C LEU A 79 6.15 0.20 -7.83
N ILE A 80 6.30 -0.36 -9.04
CA ILE A 80 7.01 -1.63 -9.27
C ILE A 80 8.38 -1.39 -9.88
N GLY A 81 9.44 -1.55 -9.09
CA GLY A 81 10.80 -1.50 -9.61
C GLY A 81 11.45 -0.14 -9.44
N THR A 82 12.28 -0.04 -8.41
CA THR A 82 13.27 1.01 -8.24
C THR A 82 14.52 0.44 -7.55
N THR A 83 15.52 1.28 -7.32
CA THR A 83 16.78 0.92 -6.68
C THR A 83 16.83 1.45 -5.25
N THR A 84 17.69 0.86 -4.41
CA THR A 84 17.80 1.24 -3.00
C THR A 84 18.08 2.73 -2.76
N PRO A 85 18.99 3.39 -3.50
CA PRO A 85 19.28 4.82 -3.28
C PRO A 85 18.10 5.75 -3.59
N GLN A 86 17.13 5.31 -4.40
CA GLN A 86 15.96 6.13 -4.74
C GLN A 86 14.86 6.07 -3.69
N LEU A 87 14.90 5.14 -2.72
CA LEU A 87 13.80 4.93 -1.77
C LEU A 87 13.54 6.16 -0.90
N GLU A 88 14.59 6.74 -0.31
CA GLU A 88 14.48 7.95 0.50
C GLU A 88 14.07 9.16 -0.33
N GLU A 89 14.57 9.26 -1.57
CA GLU A 89 14.23 10.33 -2.49
C GLU A 89 12.76 10.32 -2.90
N ILE A 90 12.23 9.13 -3.20
CA ILE A 90 10.82 8.92 -3.51
C ILE A 90 9.97 9.27 -2.28
N PHE A 91 10.38 8.80 -1.09
CA PHE A 91 9.66 9.07 0.15
C PHE A 91 9.65 10.55 0.52
N TYR A 92 10.77 11.24 0.35
CA TYR A 92 10.89 12.68 0.57
C TYR A 92 9.94 13.46 -0.34
N GLU A 93 9.93 13.15 -1.64
CA GLU A 93 9.05 13.82 -2.61
C GLU A 93 7.56 13.59 -2.27
N MET A 94 7.19 12.35 -1.97
CA MET A 94 5.80 12.03 -1.62
C MET A 94 5.34 12.75 -0.35
N SER A 95 6.18 12.73 0.70
CA SER A 95 5.82 13.34 1.98
C SER A 95 5.81 14.87 1.95
N HIS A 96 6.81 15.50 1.33
CA HIS A 96 6.99 16.95 1.39
C HIS A 96 6.19 17.70 0.32
N ASN A 97 6.00 17.10 -0.87
CA ASN A 97 5.43 17.80 -2.02
C ASN A 97 4.04 17.26 -2.41
N MET A 98 3.68 16.04 -2.01
CA MET A 98 2.40 15.40 -2.39
C MET A 98 1.47 15.12 -1.21
N ASP A 99 1.89 15.39 0.03
CA ASP A 99 1.17 15.03 1.27
C ASP A 99 0.73 13.56 1.27
N GLN A 100 1.66 12.70 0.87
CA GLN A 100 1.41 11.29 0.57
C GLN A 100 2.36 10.39 1.34
N ASP A 101 1.80 9.38 2.01
CA ASP A 101 2.56 8.43 2.83
C ASP A 101 2.65 7.02 2.20
N LEU A 102 3.52 6.19 2.75
CA LEU A 102 3.69 4.78 2.42
C LEU A 102 2.55 3.92 2.99
N GLY A 103 2.29 2.82 2.29
CA GLY A 103 1.40 1.77 2.75
C GLY A 103 2.10 0.77 3.68
N GLY A 104 1.33 -0.13 4.29
CA GLY A 104 1.86 -1.15 5.20
C GLY A 104 2.43 -2.40 4.50
N SER A 105 3.57 -2.90 4.98
CA SER A 105 4.11 -4.24 4.64
C SER A 105 4.89 -4.87 5.79
N GLY A 106 4.93 -6.20 5.86
CA GLY A 106 5.59 -6.94 6.93
C GLY A 106 4.60 -7.38 8.03
N SER A 107 5.12 -7.58 9.24
CA SER A 107 4.35 -7.93 10.43
C SER A 107 3.81 -6.68 11.11
N ASN A 108 2.82 -6.05 10.47
CA ASN A 108 2.20 -4.79 10.89
C ASN A 108 0.71 -4.78 10.54
N LEU A 109 0.03 -3.69 10.93
CA LEU A 109 -1.25 -3.35 10.34
C LEU A 109 -1.02 -2.99 8.86
N ARG A 110 -1.77 -3.64 7.97
CA ARG A 110 -1.74 -3.39 6.53
C ARG A 110 -2.78 -2.34 6.19
N THR A 111 -2.47 -1.52 5.19
CA THR A 111 -3.31 -0.41 4.72
C THR A 111 -4.77 -0.82 4.65
N PRO A 112 -5.69 -0.15 5.37
CA PRO A 112 -7.09 -0.52 5.35
C PRO A 112 -7.66 -0.23 3.96
N ALA A 113 -8.72 -0.93 3.60
CA ALA A 113 -9.43 -0.66 2.37
C ALA A 113 -10.93 -0.73 2.59
N ASP A 114 -11.67 -0.01 1.76
CA ASP A 114 -13.11 0.12 1.83
C ASP A 114 -13.79 -0.11 0.48
N CYS A 115 -15.06 -0.47 0.53
CA CYS A 115 -15.94 -0.38 -0.64
C CYS A 115 -16.32 1.09 -0.92
N ILE A 116 -16.98 1.35 -2.06
CA ILE A 116 -17.36 2.72 -2.47
C ILE A 116 -18.24 3.47 -1.45
N GLY A 117 -18.97 2.75 -0.60
CA GLY A 117 -19.75 3.31 0.49
C GLY A 117 -20.83 4.30 0.04
N GLN A 118 -21.14 5.26 0.91
CA GLN A 118 -22.17 6.27 0.67
C GLN A 118 -21.84 7.21 -0.49
N ALA A 119 -20.60 7.22 -0.99
CA ALA A 119 -20.23 8.06 -2.12
C ALA A 119 -21.00 7.72 -3.40
N ARG A 120 -21.36 6.44 -3.61
CA ARG A 120 -22.09 6.00 -4.82
C ARG A 120 -22.83 4.67 -4.67
N CYS A 121 -23.21 4.29 -3.45
CA CYS A 121 -23.99 3.08 -3.19
C CYS A 121 -25.14 3.41 -2.23
N GLU A 122 -26.37 3.30 -2.73
CA GLU A 122 -27.61 3.48 -1.97
C GLU A 122 -27.80 2.44 -0.88
N TYR A 123 -27.02 1.36 -0.91
CA TYR A 123 -27.03 0.29 0.09
C TYR A 123 -26.03 0.48 1.22
N ALA A 124 -25.31 1.59 1.23
CA ALA A 124 -24.34 1.87 2.27
C ALA A 124 -24.99 2.14 3.63
N CYS A 125 -24.70 1.28 4.60
CA CYS A 125 -25.30 1.35 5.93
C CYS A 125 -24.56 2.29 6.89
N TYR A 126 -23.34 2.73 6.53
CA TYR A 126 -22.48 3.64 7.27
C TYR A 126 -21.45 4.25 6.31
N ASP A 127 -20.74 5.30 6.73
CA ASP A 127 -19.67 5.90 5.94
C ASP A 127 -18.40 5.03 6.02
N THR A 128 -18.25 4.13 5.05
CA THR A 128 -17.07 3.25 4.97
C THR A 128 -15.79 4.03 4.67
N LYS A 129 -15.88 5.16 3.96
CA LYS A 129 -14.73 5.96 3.55
C LYS A 129 -14.16 6.73 4.74
N ALA A 130 -15.03 7.42 5.48
CA ALA A 130 -14.64 8.13 6.70
C ALA A 130 -13.99 7.16 7.70
N LEU A 131 -14.64 6.03 7.98
CA LEU A 131 -14.08 5.03 8.91
C LEU A 131 -12.74 4.47 8.44
N CYS A 132 -12.58 4.21 7.14
CA CYS A 132 -11.31 3.74 6.58
C CYS A 132 -10.20 4.79 6.74
N HIS A 133 -10.51 6.06 6.49
CA HIS A 133 -9.56 7.15 6.66
C HIS A 133 -9.19 7.34 8.13
N ASP A 134 -10.18 7.43 9.02
CA ASP A 134 -9.99 7.65 10.45
C ASP A 134 -9.12 6.55 11.06
N LEU A 135 -9.39 5.28 10.75
CA LEU A 135 -8.58 4.15 11.23
C LEU A 135 -7.16 4.14 10.65
N THR A 136 -6.97 4.68 9.43
CA THR A 136 -5.63 4.79 8.84
C THR A 136 -4.81 5.82 9.60
N ILE A 137 -5.39 6.98 9.90
CA ILE A 137 -4.70 8.05 10.63
C ILE A 137 -4.49 7.69 12.11
N GLU A 138 -5.52 7.18 12.79
CA GLU A 138 -5.46 6.82 14.21
C GLU A 138 -4.37 5.79 14.50
N TYR A 139 -4.24 4.77 13.63
CA TYR A 139 -3.31 3.68 13.83
C TYR A 139 -2.01 3.82 13.05
N GLN A 140 -1.64 5.02 12.57
CA GLN A 140 -0.45 5.25 11.72
C GLN A 140 0.82 4.57 12.27
N MET A 141 1.05 4.68 13.58
CA MET A 141 2.17 4.02 14.26
C MET A 141 2.22 2.50 14.05
N SER A 142 1.06 1.83 14.01
CA SER A 142 0.95 0.38 13.80
C SER A 142 1.12 -0.05 12.33
N PHE A 143 1.11 0.88 11.38
CA PHE A 143 1.46 0.62 9.98
C PHE A 143 2.97 0.75 9.75
N ILE A 144 3.58 1.77 10.35
CA ILE A 144 4.99 2.10 10.11
C ILE A 144 5.93 1.22 10.95
N ALA A 145 5.51 0.79 12.14
CA ALA A 145 6.31 -0.07 13.01
C ALA A 145 5.84 -1.53 12.95
N ALA A 146 6.81 -2.45 12.98
CA ALA A 146 6.49 -3.87 13.13
C ALA A 146 5.91 -4.14 14.51
N ILE A 147 4.80 -4.89 14.55
CA ILE A 147 4.21 -5.42 15.78
C ILE A 147 4.71 -6.85 15.99
N PRO A 148 4.85 -7.33 17.25
CA PRO A 148 5.37 -8.67 17.54
C PRO A 148 4.42 -9.83 17.15
N SER A 149 3.37 -9.55 16.39
CA SER A 149 2.36 -10.51 15.92
C SER A 149 2.35 -10.60 14.39
N ASN A 150 1.56 -11.53 13.84
CA ASN A 150 1.36 -11.65 12.39
C ASN A 150 0.67 -10.39 11.82
N SER A 151 0.79 -10.18 10.51
CA SER A 151 0.16 -9.04 9.85
C SER A 151 -1.36 -9.04 10.01
N ILE A 152 -1.92 -7.86 10.27
CA ILE A 152 -3.37 -7.64 10.41
C ILE A 152 -3.86 -6.83 9.21
N GLN A 153 -4.98 -7.22 8.62
CA GLN A 153 -5.62 -6.45 7.55
C GLN A 153 -7.07 -6.13 7.92
N LEU A 154 -7.46 -4.86 7.71
CA LEU A 154 -8.81 -4.35 7.89
C LEU A 154 -9.45 -4.08 6.53
N THR A 155 -10.70 -4.52 6.35
CA THR A 155 -11.50 -4.20 5.17
C THR A 155 -12.92 -3.80 5.57
N MET A 156 -13.34 -2.61 5.17
CA MET A 156 -14.63 -2.01 5.45
C MET A 156 -15.60 -2.27 4.28
N SER A 157 -16.64 -3.04 4.53
CA SER A 157 -17.62 -3.38 3.49
C SER A 157 -19.03 -2.98 3.87
N THR A 158 -19.82 -2.66 2.86
CA THR A 158 -21.28 -2.64 2.95
C THR A 158 -21.77 -4.08 2.83
N ALA A 159 -22.44 -4.60 3.85
CA ALA A 159 -23.01 -5.95 3.83
C ALA A 159 -24.53 -5.84 3.72
N LEU A 160 -25.06 -6.11 2.53
CA LEU A 160 -26.47 -6.45 2.33
C LEU A 160 -26.63 -7.96 2.53
N LEU A 161 -26.90 -8.37 3.77
CA LEU A 161 -27.75 -9.55 3.97
C LEU A 161 -29.16 -8.99 4.02
N THR A 162 -30.04 -9.45 3.14
CA THR A 162 -31.43 -8.99 2.86
C THR A 162 -32.39 -8.98 4.06
N SER A 163 -31.89 -9.04 5.31
CA SER A 163 -32.67 -8.94 6.54
C SER A 163 -31.88 -8.33 7.74
N CYS A 164 -30.59 -8.00 7.60
CA CYS A 164 -29.80 -7.49 8.74
C CYS A 164 -28.74 -6.49 8.30
N ARG A 165 -28.93 -5.21 8.65
CA ARG A 165 -27.90 -4.16 8.54
C ARG A 165 -26.78 -4.46 9.54
N ARG A 166 -25.82 -5.33 9.18
CA ARG A 166 -24.65 -5.63 10.01
C ARG A 166 -23.43 -4.87 9.50
N LEU A 167 -22.72 -4.26 10.45
CA LEU A 167 -21.36 -3.77 10.26
C LEU A 167 -20.46 -4.99 9.97
N SER A 168 -19.83 -5.05 8.81
CA SER A 168 -18.95 -6.15 8.44
C SER A 168 -17.51 -5.70 8.44
N PHE A 169 -16.79 -6.07 9.51
CA PHE A 169 -15.34 -6.00 9.59
C PHE A 169 -14.77 -7.36 9.22
N ARG A 170 -13.92 -7.41 8.19
CA ARG A 170 -13.13 -8.61 7.91
C ARG A 170 -11.72 -8.39 8.39
N LEU A 171 -11.39 -9.02 9.52
CA LEU A 171 -10.03 -9.12 10.02
C LEU A 171 -9.37 -10.35 9.37
N LYS A 172 -8.36 -10.15 8.52
CA LYS A 172 -7.54 -11.26 8.03
C LYS A 172 -6.23 -11.30 8.81
N HIS A 173 -5.93 -12.46 9.38
CA HIS A 173 -4.59 -12.80 9.85
C HIS A 173 -3.87 -13.51 8.69
N SER A 174 -2.75 -12.97 8.23
CA SER A 174 -1.90 -13.71 7.30
C SER A 174 -0.82 -14.42 8.10
N GLY A 175 -0.95 -15.75 8.21
CA GLY A 175 0.12 -16.60 8.74
C GLY A 175 1.15 -16.85 7.64
N SER A 176 2.43 -16.74 7.97
CA SER A 176 3.49 -17.22 7.09
C SER A 176 3.36 -18.73 6.95
N SER A 177 2.94 -19.21 5.77
CA SER A 177 3.22 -20.58 5.36
C SER A 177 4.73 -20.68 5.14
N ASN A 178 5.41 -21.44 5.99
CA ASN A 178 6.77 -21.93 5.74
C ASN A 178 6.81 -22.77 4.45
#